data_AF-A0A9P0N984-F1
#
_entry.id   AF-A0A9P0N984-F1
#
_cell.length_a   1.000
_cell.length_b   1.000
_cell.length_c   1.000
_cell.angle_alpha   90.00
_cell.angle_beta   90.00
_cell.angle_gamma   90.00
#
_symmetry.space_group_name_H-M   'P 1'
#
loop_
_entity.id
_entity.type
_entity.pdbx_description
1 polymer ?
#
loop_
_entity_poly.entity_id
_entity_poly.type
_entity_poly.pdbx_seq_one_letter_code
_entity_poly.pdbx_strand_id
1 'polypeptide(L)'
;MRKKAANDFEKDFFKLLNNAVFGKTMESMRKRIKMELVSSDRRLQKLINQSTFKHCTTYNETLNAVALENKIIDFCKPIYIGFAVLEISKYLMYDYHYNVMQKHYDDKIKLMYTDTDSLVYYIQTDDFYNDLLNNPNLLNRMDTANLPGDHPCYIAERKKIPGLFSDETDGRIMREFCALRAKSYAYISEDKEKIKAKGIRGHVVRNQMTFQDHKRCLFGDTSLEVTTSNVSIRSFNYKLKTIKSNKLSYNSFDDKRVILEDKVHTLAHGHYSIKEELKAELDS
;
A
#
# COMPACT_ATOMS: atom_id res chain seq x y z
N MET A 1 -21.02 6.35 -11.83
CA MET A 1 -20.07 7.19 -12.60
C MET A 1 -18.92 6.37 -13.16
N ARG A 2 -18.07 5.72 -12.35
CA ARG A 2 -16.95 4.89 -12.84
C ARG A 2 -17.34 3.72 -13.76
N LYS A 3 -18.50 3.08 -13.55
CA LYS A 3 -19.02 1.99 -14.41
C LYS A 3 -19.46 2.45 -15.80
N LYS A 4 -19.83 3.74 -15.95
CA LYS A 4 -20.33 4.32 -17.21
C LYS A 4 -19.24 5.01 -18.05
N ALA A 5 -18.02 5.15 -17.52
CA ALA A 5 -16.92 5.81 -18.19
C ALA A 5 -16.39 4.97 -19.36
N ALA A 6 -16.20 5.60 -20.51
CA ALA A 6 -15.83 4.93 -21.75
C ALA A 6 -14.30 4.71 -21.86
N ASN A 7 -13.51 5.69 -21.43
CA ASN A 7 -12.06 5.68 -21.50
C ASN A 7 -11.40 5.48 -20.12
N ASP A 8 -10.11 5.14 -20.11
CA ASP A 8 -9.38 4.89 -18.86
C ASP A 8 -9.09 6.19 -18.09
N PHE A 9 -8.95 7.31 -18.78
CA PHE A 9 -8.78 8.63 -18.17
C PHE A 9 -9.96 9.02 -17.26
N GLU A 10 -11.19 8.91 -17.75
CA GLU A 10 -12.41 9.21 -17.00
C GLU A 10 -12.57 8.25 -15.82
N LYS A 11 -12.25 6.96 -16.01
CA LYS A 11 -12.28 5.97 -14.93
C LYS A 11 -11.35 6.39 -13.79
N ASP A 12 -10.15 6.85 -14.12
CA ASP A 12 -9.16 7.31 -13.15
C ASP A 12 -9.54 8.66 -12.53
N PHE A 13 -10.12 9.57 -13.31
CA PHE A 13 -10.64 10.84 -12.81
C PHE A 13 -11.72 10.63 -11.75
N PHE A 14 -12.73 9.81 -12.02
CA PHE A 14 -13.80 9.52 -11.05
C PHE A 14 -13.28 8.73 -9.84
N LYS A 15 -12.29 7.85 -10.02
CA LYS A 15 -11.61 7.18 -8.91
C LYS A 15 -10.91 8.20 -8.00
N LEU A 16 -10.16 9.13 -8.60
CA LEU A 16 -9.44 10.16 -7.87
C LEU A 16 -10.41 11.11 -7.14
N LEU A 17 -11.51 11.50 -7.78
CA LEU A 17 -12.51 12.39 -7.20
C LEU A 17 -13.09 11.80 -5.91
N ASN A 18 -13.50 10.53 -5.94
CA ASN A 18 -14.03 9.84 -4.76
C ASN A 18 -12.97 9.73 -3.64
N ASN A 19 -11.74 9.34 -4.00
CA ASN A 19 -10.65 9.21 -3.03
C ASN A 19 -10.23 10.58 -2.45
N ALA A 20 -10.31 11.65 -3.23
CA ALA A 20 -9.98 13.00 -2.81
C ALA A 20 -10.99 13.54 -1.79
N VAL A 21 -12.29 13.27 -1.96
CA VAL A 21 -13.31 13.64 -0.96
C VAL A 21 -13.00 12.99 0.38
N PHE A 22 -12.72 11.68 0.39
CA PHE A 22 -12.28 10.97 1.60
C PHE A 22 -10.98 11.56 2.18
N GLY A 23 -9.96 11.79 1.35
CA GLY A 23 -8.71 12.40 1.81
C GLY A 23 -8.91 13.80 2.41
N LYS A 24 -9.92 14.54 1.92
CA LYS A 24 -10.24 15.88 2.40
C LYS A 24 -10.91 15.86 3.77
N THR A 25 -11.73 14.86 4.09
CA THR A 25 -12.34 14.75 5.43
C THR A 25 -11.29 14.44 6.51
N MET A 26 -10.22 13.72 6.16
CA MET A 26 -9.09 13.36 7.03
C MET A 26 -7.91 14.37 6.99
N GLU A 27 -8.11 15.54 6.40
CA GLU A 27 -7.03 16.51 6.24
C GLU A 27 -6.52 17.04 7.59
N SER A 28 -5.21 16.93 7.83
CA SER A 28 -4.57 17.45 9.02
C SER A 28 -4.39 18.98 8.96
N MET A 29 -5.33 19.72 9.56
CA MET A 29 -5.29 21.19 9.65
C MET A 29 -4.01 21.73 10.29
N ARG A 30 -3.41 20.99 11.23
CA ARG A 30 -2.14 21.36 11.89
C ARG A 30 -0.93 21.44 10.96
N LYS A 31 -0.96 20.70 9.84
CA LYS A 31 0.14 20.66 8.87
C LYS A 31 0.01 21.73 7.79
N ARG A 32 -1.06 22.53 7.80
CA ARG A 32 -1.20 23.65 6.87
C ARG A 32 -0.19 24.72 7.22
N ILE A 33 0.46 25.23 6.18
CA ILE A 33 1.48 26.26 6.29
C ILE A 33 0.96 27.47 5.53
N LYS A 34 1.14 28.65 6.10
CA LYS A 34 0.90 29.90 5.38
C LYS A 34 2.18 30.25 4.63
N MET A 35 2.09 30.44 3.33
CA MET A 35 3.23 30.86 2.52
C MET A 35 2.95 32.24 1.94
N GLU A 36 3.93 33.15 2.06
CA GLU A 36 3.87 34.49 1.47
C GLU A 36 5.06 34.67 0.53
N LEU A 37 4.79 35.12 -0.69
CA LEU A 37 5.83 35.52 -1.64
C LEU A 37 6.12 37.00 -1.44
N VAL A 38 7.38 37.34 -1.18
CA VAL A 38 7.80 38.68 -0.79
C VAL A 38 8.99 39.13 -1.62
N SER A 39 8.88 40.34 -2.17
CA SER A 39 9.95 41.00 -2.92
C SER A 39 10.58 42.20 -2.23
N SER A 40 10.02 42.65 -1.12
CA SER A 40 10.54 43.77 -0.34
C SER A 40 11.30 43.30 0.89
N ASP A 41 12.55 43.74 1.04
CA ASP A 41 13.41 43.41 2.19
C ASP A 41 12.78 43.82 3.52
N ARG A 42 12.10 44.97 3.57
CA ARG A 42 11.42 45.44 4.78
C ARG A 42 10.31 44.46 5.21
N ARG A 43 9.54 43.95 4.24
CA ARG A 43 8.48 42.97 4.51
C ARG A 43 9.08 41.62 4.90
N LEU A 44 10.15 41.20 4.23
CA LEU A 44 10.87 39.96 4.52
C LEU A 44 11.37 39.95 5.97
N GLN A 45 12.09 40.99 6.39
CA GLN A 45 12.56 41.14 7.78
C GLN A 45 11.41 41.09 8.78
N LYS A 46 10.29 41.77 8.47
CA LYS A 46 9.10 41.75 9.34
C LYS A 46 8.51 40.34 9.49
N LEU A 47 8.53 39.51 8.44
CA LEU A 47 8.02 38.14 8.51
C LEU A 47 8.99 37.19 9.22
N ILE A 48 10.31 37.36 9.02
CA ILE A 48 11.35 36.56 9.71
C ILE A 48 11.28 36.79 11.22
N ASN A 49 11.02 38.02 11.65
CA ASN A 49 10.91 38.37 13.07
C ASN A 49 9.59 37.90 13.72
N GLN A 50 8.68 37.27 12.99
CA GLN A 50 7.46 36.71 13.60
C GLN A 50 7.77 35.40 14.31
N SER A 51 7.14 35.18 15.46
CA SER A 51 7.24 33.92 16.21
C SER A 51 6.72 32.71 15.43
N THR A 52 5.93 32.93 14.38
CA THR A 52 5.39 31.88 13.50
C THR A 52 6.32 31.54 12.33
N PHE A 53 7.49 32.17 12.21
CA PHE A 53 8.40 31.90 11.11
C PHE A 53 8.95 30.46 11.15
N LYS A 54 8.89 29.76 10.01
CA LYS A 54 9.51 28.44 9.84
C LYS A 54 10.83 28.53 9.08
N HIS A 55 10.75 29.06 7.87
CA HIS A 55 11.86 29.02 6.92
C HIS A 55 11.56 29.96 5.74
N CYS A 56 12.63 30.48 5.13
CA CYS A 56 12.58 31.27 3.91
C CYS A 56 13.33 30.55 2.78
N THR A 57 12.71 30.42 1.60
CA THR A 57 13.36 30.01 0.36
C THR A 57 13.54 31.22 -0.54
N THR A 58 14.77 31.54 -0.90
CA THR A 58 15.07 32.57 -1.90
C THR A 58 15.03 31.95 -3.30
N TYR A 59 14.17 32.48 -4.16
CA TYR A 59 14.06 32.01 -5.55
C TYR A 59 14.98 32.78 -6.49
N ASN A 60 15.07 34.10 -6.30
CA ASN A 60 15.99 35.00 -6.99
C ASN A 60 16.30 36.19 -6.06
N GLU A 61 17.12 37.13 -6.53
CA GLU A 61 17.57 38.29 -5.73
C GLU A 61 16.40 39.14 -5.20
N THR A 62 15.25 39.12 -5.87
CA THR A 62 14.10 39.97 -5.59
C THR A 62 12.87 39.21 -5.11
N LEU A 63 12.91 37.89 -4.93
CA LEU A 63 11.73 37.10 -4.58
C LEU A 63 12.09 35.99 -3.58
N ASN A 64 11.43 36.06 -2.44
CA ASN A 64 11.57 35.15 -1.33
C ASN A 64 10.20 34.53 -1.01
N ALA A 65 10.16 33.22 -0.80
CA ALA A 65 9.00 32.53 -0.24
C ALA A 65 9.21 32.31 1.26
N VAL A 66 8.39 32.97 2.07
CA VAL A 66 8.42 32.84 3.52
C VAL A 66 7.31 31.89 3.96
N ALA A 67 7.70 30.79 4.60
CA ALA A 67 6.78 29.84 5.22
C ALA A 67 6.57 30.21 6.69
N LEU A 68 5.30 30.31 7.09
CA LEU A 68 4.83 30.65 8.43
C LEU A 68 3.89 29.55 8.95
N GLU A 69 4.00 29.22 10.23
CA GLU A 69 2.98 28.45 10.93
C GLU A 69 1.69 29.26 11.11
N ASN A 70 0.56 28.56 11.20
CA ASN A 70 -0.71 29.19 11.49
C ASN A 70 -0.83 29.43 13.00
N LYS A 71 -0.95 30.71 13.40
CA LYS A 71 -1.15 31.11 14.81
C LYS A 71 -2.44 30.55 15.41
N ILE A 72 -3.50 30.49 14.61
CA ILE A 72 -4.81 29.96 14.98
C ILE A 72 -5.12 28.82 14.00
N ILE A 73 -5.51 27.67 14.53
CA ILE A 73 -5.82 26.47 13.74
C ILE A 73 -7.30 26.15 13.91
N ASP A 74 -8.06 26.36 12.86
CA ASP A 74 -9.49 26.03 12.85
C ASP A 74 -9.71 24.58 12.44
N PHE A 75 -10.31 23.77 13.31
CA PHE A 75 -10.63 22.37 13.02
C PHE A 75 -11.93 22.24 12.22
N CYS A 76 -11.89 22.67 10.95
CA CYS A 76 -13.05 22.71 10.05
C CYS A 76 -13.18 21.48 9.13
N LYS A 77 -12.67 20.32 9.56
CA LYS A 77 -12.70 19.08 8.77
C LYS A 77 -13.53 18.02 9.49
N PRO A 78 -14.49 17.37 8.81
CA PRO A 78 -15.34 16.36 9.42
C PRO A 78 -14.60 15.00 9.52
N ILE A 79 -13.59 14.94 10.39
CA ILE A 79 -12.69 13.78 10.56
C ILE A 79 -13.46 12.49 10.88
N TYR A 80 -14.57 12.61 11.62
CA TYR A 80 -15.43 11.47 11.98
C TYR A 80 -15.98 10.73 10.75
N ILE A 81 -16.23 11.41 9.63
CA ILE A 81 -16.65 10.76 8.38
C ILE A 81 -15.53 9.87 7.85
N GLY A 82 -14.30 10.40 7.80
CA GLY A 82 -13.14 9.63 7.34
C GLY A 82 -12.83 8.44 8.25
N PHE A 83 -12.98 8.62 9.57
CA PHE A 83 -12.88 7.53 10.53
C PHE A 83 -13.91 6.43 10.26
N ALA A 84 -15.20 6.79 10.14
CA ALA A 84 -16.26 5.82 9.88
C ALA A 84 -16.04 5.03 8.58
N VAL A 85 -15.62 5.71 7.50
CA VAL A 85 -15.30 5.04 6.22
C VAL A 85 -14.14 4.05 6.34
N LEU A 86 -13.12 4.36 7.14
CA LEU A 86 -12.00 3.44 7.39
C LEU A 86 -12.44 2.22 8.19
N GLU A 87 -13.25 2.41 9.23
CA GLU A 87 -13.75 1.29 10.05
C GLU A 87 -14.69 0.39 9.26
N ILE A 88 -15.59 0.95 8.45
CA ILE A 88 -16.45 0.17 7.54
C ILE A 88 -15.60 -0.62 6.53
N SER A 89 -14.58 0.01 5.96
CA SER A 89 -13.67 -0.67 5.02
C SER A 89 -12.97 -1.87 5.69
N LYS A 90 -12.43 -1.71 6.91
CA LYS A 90 -11.81 -2.81 7.66
C LYS A 90 -12.81 -3.91 7.99
N TYR A 91 -14.01 -3.53 8.42
CA TYR A 91 -15.08 -4.49 8.72
C TYR A 91 -15.39 -5.37 7.51
N LEU A 92 -15.50 -4.80 6.30
CA LEU A 92 -15.74 -5.58 5.07
C LEU A 92 -14.59 -6.57 4.78
N MET A 93 -13.34 -6.17 5.00
CA MET A 93 -12.17 -7.06 4.86
C MET A 93 -12.23 -8.21 5.86
N TYR A 94 -12.55 -7.92 7.13
CA TYR A 94 -12.63 -8.92 8.19
C TYR A 94 -13.84 -9.84 8.04
N ASP A 95 -15.00 -9.30 7.65
CA ASP A 95 -16.20 -10.08 7.35
C ASP A 95 -15.92 -11.07 6.23
N TYR A 96 -15.25 -10.64 5.17
CA TYR A 96 -14.89 -11.54 4.07
C TYR A 96 -13.88 -12.61 4.51
N HIS A 97 -12.85 -12.23 5.26
CA HIS A 97 -11.87 -13.21 5.74
C HIS A 97 -12.49 -14.22 6.70
N TYR A 98 -13.07 -13.76 7.82
CA TYR A 98 -13.52 -14.64 8.89
C TYR A 98 -14.87 -15.30 8.62
N ASN A 99 -15.84 -14.59 8.02
CA ASN A 99 -17.20 -15.13 7.84
C ASN A 99 -17.43 -15.83 6.50
N VAL A 100 -16.52 -15.68 5.53
CA VAL A 100 -16.69 -16.25 4.18
C VAL A 100 -15.55 -17.22 3.87
N MET A 101 -14.31 -16.74 3.83
CA MET A 101 -13.16 -17.57 3.43
C MET A 101 -12.77 -18.59 4.50
N GLN A 102 -12.56 -18.15 5.74
CA GLN A 102 -12.16 -19.02 6.86
C GLN A 102 -13.24 -20.05 7.18
N LYS A 103 -14.53 -19.68 7.15
CA LYS A 103 -15.63 -20.64 7.40
C LYS A 103 -15.75 -21.72 6.32
N HIS A 104 -15.33 -21.44 5.09
CA HIS A 104 -15.43 -22.41 4.00
C HIS A 104 -14.25 -23.38 3.96
N TYR A 105 -13.03 -22.86 4.10
CA TYR A 105 -11.80 -23.65 3.97
C TYR A 105 -11.23 -24.15 5.30
N ASP A 106 -11.62 -23.53 6.42
CA ASP A 106 -11.16 -23.86 7.77
C ASP A 106 -9.62 -23.92 7.87
N ASP A 107 -9.03 -25.07 8.19
CA ASP A 107 -7.58 -25.24 8.27
C ASP A 107 -6.86 -25.22 6.92
N LYS A 108 -7.60 -25.32 5.80
CA LYS A 108 -7.04 -25.35 4.44
C LYS A 108 -6.70 -23.97 3.87
N ILE A 109 -6.91 -22.90 4.63
CA ILE A 109 -6.59 -21.53 4.21
C ILE A 109 -5.60 -20.87 5.16
N LYS A 110 -4.62 -20.18 4.58
CA LYS A 110 -3.69 -19.31 5.31
C LYS A 110 -3.68 -17.92 4.68
N LEU A 111 -3.84 -16.89 5.50
CA LEU A 111 -3.69 -15.51 5.08
C LEU A 111 -2.20 -15.14 5.04
N MET A 112 -1.64 -15.02 3.84
CA MET A 112 -0.21 -14.77 3.63
C MET A 112 0.16 -13.29 3.71
N TYR A 113 -0.71 -12.41 3.22
CA TYR A 113 -0.43 -10.98 3.16
C TYR A 113 -1.71 -10.14 3.07
N THR A 114 -1.64 -8.91 3.58
CA THR A 114 -2.71 -7.91 3.42
C THR A 114 -2.15 -6.50 3.25
N ASP A 115 -2.74 -5.72 2.33
CA ASP A 115 -2.50 -4.28 2.23
C ASP A 115 -3.77 -3.53 1.88
N THR A 116 -4.28 -2.75 2.84
CA THR A 116 -5.42 -1.81 2.73
C THR A 116 -6.73 -2.45 2.27
N ASP A 117 -6.80 -2.87 1.00
CA ASP A 117 -7.95 -3.42 0.28
C ASP A 117 -7.61 -4.73 -0.46
N SER A 118 -6.47 -5.35 -0.16
CA SER A 118 -6.01 -6.61 -0.77
C SER A 118 -5.73 -7.69 0.27
N LEU A 119 -6.00 -8.95 -0.13
CA LEU A 119 -5.75 -10.17 0.64
C LEU A 119 -5.04 -11.16 -0.29
N VAL A 120 -3.97 -11.78 0.19
CA VAL A 120 -3.28 -12.87 -0.50
C VAL A 120 -3.45 -14.12 0.35
N TYR A 121 -4.06 -15.15 -0.25
CA TYR A 121 -4.32 -16.41 0.41
C TYR A 121 -3.46 -17.52 -0.16
N TYR A 122 -3.05 -18.43 0.72
CA TYR A 122 -2.64 -19.77 0.35
C TYR A 122 -3.82 -20.70 0.67
N ILE A 123 -4.39 -21.33 -0.34
CA ILE A 123 -5.57 -22.19 -0.23
C ILE A 123 -5.20 -23.59 -0.72
N GLN A 124 -5.48 -24.61 0.07
CA GLN A 124 -5.35 -26.01 -0.32
C GLN A 124 -6.68 -26.51 -0.88
N THR A 125 -6.81 -26.48 -2.19
CA THR A 125 -7.98 -26.96 -2.94
C THR A 125 -7.55 -27.50 -4.30
N ASP A 126 -8.40 -28.34 -4.92
CA ASP A 126 -8.17 -28.85 -6.27
C ASP A 126 -8.37 -27.75 -7.32
N ASP A 127 -9.43 -26.96 -7.18
CA ASP A 127 -9.73 -25.83 -8.05
C ASP A 127 -10.58 -24.78 -7.33
N PHE A 128 -9.97 -23.61 -7.11
CA PHE A 128 -10.62 -22.47 -6.45
C PHE A 128 -11.87 -21.97 -7.19
N TYR A 129 -11.88 -21.98 -8.52
CA TYR A 129 -13.04 -21.49 -9.27
C TYR A 129 -14.20 -22.50 -9.24
N ASN A 130 -13.92 -23.79 -9.13
CA ASN A 130 -14.97 -24.78 -8.87
C ASN A 130 -15.59 -24.58 -7.49
N ASP A 131 -14.79 -24.26 -6.46
CA ASP A 131 -15.30 -23.91 -5.14
C ASP A 131 -16.22 -22.68 -5.18
N LEU A 132 -15.86 -21.66 -5.98
CA LEU A 132 -16.72 -20.49 -6.20
C LEU A 132 -18.07 -20.87 -6.79
N LEU A 133 -18.11 -21.76 -7.79
CA LEU A 133 -19.37 -22.22 -8.40
C LEU A 133 -20.22 -23.01 -7.41
N ASN A 134 -19.58 -23.86 -6.63
CA ASN A 134 -20.26 -24.76 -5.69
C ASN A 134 -20.75 -24.02 -4.42
N ASN A 135 -20.15 -22.87 -4.09
CA ASN A 135 -20.52 -22.09 -2.92
C ASN A 135 -20.96 -20.67 -3.27
N PRO A 136 -22.29 -20.39 -3.29
CA PRO A 136 -22.81 -19.07 -3.62
C PRO A 136 -22.36 -17.99 -2.62
N ASN A 137 -22.03 -18.33 -1.38
CA ASN A 137 -21.53 -17.34 -0.41
C ASN A 137 -20.17 -16.78 -0.80
N LEU A 138 -19.30 -17.59 -1.41
CA LEU A 138 -18.01 -17.10 -1.93
C LEU A 138 -18.24 -16.25 -3.17
N LEU A 139 -18.99 -16.80 -4.15
CA LEU A 139 -19.20 -16.14 -5.43
C LEU A 139 -19.88 -14.77 -5.27
N ASN A 140 -20.88 -14.65 -4.38
CA ASN A 140 -21.62 -13.41 -4.15
C ASN A 140 -20.77 -12.25 -3.60
N ARG A 141 -19.57 -12.54 -3.08
CA ARG A 141 -18.63 -11.52 -2.59
C ARG A 141 -17.53 -11.19 -3.60
N MET A 142 -17.50 -11.86 -4.76
CA MET A 142 -16.48 -11.68 -5.79
C MET A 142 -17.00 -10.92 -7.02
N ASP A 143 -16.15 -10.05 -7.58
CA ASP A 143 -16.31 -9.47 -8.91
C ASP A 143 -15.46 -10.26 -9.90
N THR A 144 -16.12 -11.14 -10.66
CA THR A 144 -15.53 -12.05 -11.64
C THR A 144 -15.61 -11.52 -13.07
N ALA A 145 -15.96 -10.24 -13.25
CA ALA A 145 -16.14 -9.65 -14.58
C ALA A 145 -14.83 -9.40 -15.35
N ASN A 146 -13.68 -9.69 -14.74
CA ASN A 146 -12.35 -9.64 -15.34
C ASN A 146 -11.89 -11.00 -15.89
N LEU A 147 -12.59 -12.09 -15.57
CA LEU A 147 -12.30 -13.40 -16.13
C LEU A 147 -12.65 -13.43 -17.64
N PRO A 148 -12.05 -14.36 -18.41
CA PRO A 148 -12.45 -14.61 -19.79
C PRO A 148 -13.94 -14.92 -19.92
N GLY A 149 -14.57 -14.51 -21.01
CA GLY A 149 -16.02 -14.71 -21.23
C GLY A 149 -16.45 -16.18 -21.24
N ASP A 150 -15.53 -17.08 -21.58
CA ASP A 150 -15.76 -18.53 -21.62
C ASP A 150 -15.62 -19.18 -20.22
N HIS A 151 -15.21 -18.43 -19.21
CA HIS A 151 -15.00 -18.97 -17.87
C HIS A 151 -16.34 -19.20 -17.15
N PRO A 152 -16.56 -20.37 -16.51
CA PRO A 152 -17.79 -20.68 -15.77
C PRO A 152 -18.23 -19.66 -14.72
N CYS A 153 -17.28 -18.96 -14.08
CA CYS A 153 -17.53 -17.98 -13.04
C CYS A 153 -17.77 -16.56 -13.58
N TYR A 154 -17.71 -16.33 -14.89
CA TYR A 154 -17.78 -14.99 -15.47
C TYR A 154 -19.16 -14.36 -15.30
N ILE A 155 -19.23 -13.21 -14.61
CA ILE A 155 -20.46 -12.45 -14.40
C ILE A 155 -20.22 -10.97 -14.72
N ALA A 156 -20.60 -10.55 -15.93
CA ALA A 156 -20.39 -9.18 -16.41
C ALA A 156 -21.08 -8.10 -15.56
N GLU A 157 -22.22 -8.42 -14.95
CA GLU A 157 -23.04 -7.47 -14.19
C GLU A 157 -22.32 -6.91 -12.95
N ARG A 158 -21.43 -7.72 -12.36
CA ARG A 158 -20.72 -7.43 -11.10
C ARG A 158 -19.54 -6.49 -11.25
N LYS A 159 -19.18 -6.18 -12.49
CA LYS A 159 -18.05 -5.31 -12.83
C LYS A 159 -18.08 -4.00 -12.05
N LYS A 160 -17.07 -3.83 -11.19
CA LYS A 160 -16.80 -2.62 -10.39
C LYS A 160 -17.95 -2.21 -9.48
N ILE A 161 -18.73 -3.19 -8.98
CA ILE A 161 -19.66 -2.94 -7.87
C ILE A 161 -18.85 -2.71 -6.59
N PRO A 162 -19.10 -1.62 -5.84
CA PRO A 162 -18.41 -1.38 -4.57
C PRO A 162 -18.64 -2.51 -3.56
N GLY A 163 -17.57 -2.92 -2.87
CA GLY A 163 -17.62 -3.93 -1.81
C GLY A 163 -17.44 -5.38 -2.29
N LEU A 164 -17.36 -5.62 -3.60
CA LEU A 164 -16.96 -6.92 -4.15
C LEU A 164 -15.43 -7.00 -4.32
N PHE A 165 -14.90 -8.20 -4.12
CA PHE A 165 -13.48 -8.50 -4.28
C PHE A 165 -13.20 -8.94 -5.71
N SER A 166 -12.35 -8.20 -6.41
CA SER A 166 -11.88 -8.61 -7.74
C SER A 166 -10.64 -9.49 -7.61
N ASP A 167 -10.52 -10.48 -8.49
CA ASP A 167 -9.30 -11.27 -8.63
C ASP A 167 -8.21 -10.43 -9.35
N GLU A 168 -7.12 -10.04 -8.69
CA GLU A 168 -6.08 -9.19 -9.30
C GLU A 168 -5.23 -9.93 -10.36
N THR A 169 -5.27 -11.27 -10.40
CA THR A 169 -4.48 -12.04 -11.36
C THR A 169 -5.26 -12.45 -12.61
N ASP A 170 -6.50 -11.99 -12.76
CA ASP A 170 -7.34 -12.24 -13.94
C ASP A 170 -7.44 -13.75 -14.30
N GLY A 171 -7.69 -14.62 -13.32
CA GLY A 171 -7.78 -16.07 -13.56
C GLY A 171 -6.47 -16.83 -13.33
N ARG A 172 -5.34 -16.14 -13.15
CA ARG A 172 -4.01 -16.75 -13.19
C ARG A 172 -3.54 -17.14 -11.81
N ILE A 173 -3.15 -18.41 -11.65
CA ILE A 173 -2.67 -18.94 -10.37
C ILE A 173 -1.30 -18.34 -10.04
N MET A 174 -1.13 -17.89 -8.79
CA MET A 174 0.18 -17.53 -8.24
C MET A 174 0.92 -18.81 -7.84
N ARG A 175 2.04 -19.11 -8.50
CA ARG A 175 2.83 -20.32 -8.21
C ARG A 175 3.67 -20.17 -6.95
N GLU A 176 4.29 -19.00 -6.82
CA GLU A 176 5.17 -18.68 -5.71
C GLU A 176 4.89 -17.26 -5.21
N PHE A 177 4.94 -17.07 -3.90
CA PHE A 177 4.73 -15.80 -3.23
C PHE A 177 5.76 -15.62 -2.12
N CYS A 178 6.35 -14.43 -2.02
CA CYS A 178 7.31 -14.07 -0.99
C CYS A 178 7.06 -12.63 -0.54
N ALA A 179 6.75 -12.42 0.73
CA ALA A 179 6.61 -11.10 1.33
C ALA A 179 7.73 -10.90 2.35
N LEU A 180 8.46 -9.79 2.22
CA LEU A 180 9.53 -9.44 3.18
C LEU A 180 9.01 -8.55 4.31
N ARG A 181 8.13 -7.61 3.98
CA ARG A 181 7.50 -6.68 4.93
C ARG A 181 6.31 -6.01 4.31
N ALA A 182 5.57 -5.23 5.10
CA ALA A 182 4.50 -4.37 4.59
C ALA A 182 4.95 -3.55 3.36
N LYS A 183 4.22 -3.72 2.24
CA LYS A 183 4.41 -3.05 0.95
C LYS A 183 5.72 -3.42 0.23
N SER A 184 6.29 -4.59 0.56
CA SER A 184 7.47 -5.17 -0.06
C SER A 184 7.27 -6.68 -0.26
N TYR A 185 6.82 -7.09 -1.44
CA TYR A 185 6.54 -8.48 -1.78
C TYR A 185 6.76 -8.76 -3.26
N ALA A 186 6.92 -10.04 -3.59
CA ALA A 186 7.09 -10.53 -4.95
C ALA A 186 6.29 -11.82 -5.14
N TYR A 187 5.85 -12.08 -6.36
CA TYR A 187 5.16 -13.31 -6.72
C TYR A 187 5.34 -13.67 -8.19
N ILE A 188 5.16 -14.96 -8.51
CA ILE A 188 5.25 -15.50 -9.87
C ILE A 188 3.85 -15.91 -10.31
N SER A 189 3.42 -15.39 -11.46
CA SER A 189 2.14 -15.74 -12.10
C SER A 189 2.39 -15.97 -13.59
N GLU A 190 2.01 -17.14 -14.11
CA GLU A 190 2.31 -17.55 -15.50
C GLU A 190 3.76 -17.28 -15.93
N ASP A 191 4.72 -17.68 -15.09
CA ASP A 191 6.16 -17.52 -15.32
C ASP A 191 6.64 -16.05 -15.48
N LYS A 192 5.79 -15.09 -15.10
CA LYS A 192 6.15 -13.67 -14.99
C LYS A 192 6.29 -13.28 -13.53
N GLU A 193 7.45 -12.71 -13.20
CA GLU A 193 7.71 -12.14 -11.88
C GLU A 193 7.03 -10.77 -11.75
N LYS A 194 6.29 -10.59 -10.67
CA LYS A 194 5.71 -9.30 -10.26
C LYS A 194 6.29 -8.92 -8.91
N ILE A 195 7.04 -7.83 -8.89
CA ILE A 195 7.68 -7.30 -7.69
C ILE A 195 7.05 -5.97 -7.30
N LYS A 196 6.74 -5.81 -6.02
CA LYS A 196 6.17 -4.61 -5.42
C LYS A 196 7.07 -4.19 -4.27
N ALA A 197 7.79 -3.08 -4.45
CA ALA A 197 8.69 -2.54 -3.42
C ALA A 197 8.46 -1.04 -3.24
N LYS A 198 7.77 -0.66 -2.15
CA LYS A 198 7.44 0.74 -1.91
C LYS A 198 8.68 1.58 -1.64
N GLY A 199 8.78 2.70 -2.36
CA GLY A 199 9.88 3.66 -2.21
C GLY A 199 11.05 3.42 -3.18
N ILE A 200 11.05 2.30 -3.89
CA ILE A 200 11.99 2.01 -4.98
C ILE A 200 11.37 2.48 -6.31
N ARG A 201 12.22 2.94 -7.23
CA ARG A 201 11.75 3.38 -8.55
C ARG A 201 11.41 2.17 -9.43
N GLY A 202 10.34 2.27 -10.21
CA GLY A 202 9.87 1.16 -11.04
C GLY A 202 10.88 0.63 -12.08
N HIS A 203 11.83 1.44 -12.56
CA HIS A 203 12.91 0.93 -13.44
C HIS A 203 13.92 0.07 -12.68
N VAL A 204 14.22 0.39 -11.42
CA VAL A 204 15.09 -0.42 -10.56
C VAL A 204 14.41 -1.73 -10.22
N VAL A 205 13.13 -1.69 -9.86
CA VAL A 205 12.33 -2.90 -9.61
C VAL A 205 12.32 -3.83 -10.82
N ARG A 206 12.18 -3.30 -12.04
CA ARG A 206 12.12 -4.12 -13.26
C ARG A 206 13.47 -4.69 -13.70
N ASN A 207 14.57 -3.97 -13.47
CA ASN A 207 15.85 -4.29 -14.08
C ASN A 207 16.88 -4.87 -13.10
N GLN A 208 16.70 -4.66 -11.80
CA GLN A 208 17.70 -4.99 -10.77
C GLN A 208 17.15 -5.85 -9.64
N MET A 209 15.84 -6.04 -9.56
CA MET A 209 15.23 -6.88 -8.53
C MET A 209 14.69 -8.16 -9.13
N THR A 210 14.88 -9.27 -8.42
CA THR A 210 14.39 -10.59 -8.84
C THR A 210 13.58 -11.24 -7.72
N PHE A 211 12.72 -12.18 -8.07
CA PHE A 211 12.02 -12.98 -7.07
C PHE A 211 13.00 -13.84 -6.24
N GLN A 212 14.05 -14.38 -6.87
CA GLN A 212 15.06 -15.19 -6.18
C GLN A 212 15.81 -14.40 -5.09
N ASP A 213 16.11 -13.13 -5.34
CA ASP A 213 16.73 -12.26 -4.34
C ASP A 213 15.81 -11.97 -3.15
N HIS A 214 14.48 -11.94 -3.35
CA HIS A 214 13.53 -11.87 -2.23
C HIS A 214 13.62 -13.12 -1.37
N LYS A 215 13.65 -14.32 -1.98
CA LYS A 215 13.84 -15.59 -1.25
C LYS A 215 15.17 -15.60 -0.48
N ARG A 216 16.27 -15.19 -1.12
CA ARG A 216 17.59 -15.07 -0.47
C ARG A 216 17.55 -14.13 0.73
N CYS A 217 16.90 -12.96 0.59
CA CYS A 217 16.74 -12.01 1.69
C CYS A 217 15.93 -12.60 2.85
N LEU A 218 14.85 -13.31 2.54
CA LEU A 218 13.98 -13.92 3.56
C LEU A 218 14.75 -14.93 4.42
N PHE A 219 15.56 -15.79 3.80
CA PHE A 219 16.33 -16.81 4.51
C PHE A 219 17.65 -16.30 5.11
N GLY A 220 18.00 -15.02 4.89
CA GLY A 220 19.13 -14.35 5.54
C GLY A 220 20.47 -14.54 4.83
N ASP A 221 20.47 -14.61 3.49
CA ASP A 221 21.69 -14.66 2.70
C ASP A 221 22.49 -13.35 2.84
N THR A 222 23.65 -13.41 3.48
CA THR A 222 24.54 -12.26 3.70
C THR A 222 25.27 -11.79 2.45
N SER A 223 25.25 -12.58 1.37
CA SER A 223 25.88 -12.21 0.09
C SER A 223 25.02 -11.30 -0.78
N LEU A 224 23.74 -11.14 -0.41
CA LEU A 224 22.80 -10.33 -1.19
C LEU A 224 23.11 -8.83 -1.08
N GLU A 225 23.20 -8.15 -2.22
CA GLU A 225 23.28 -6.69 -2.22
C GLU A 225 21.93 -6.08 -1.80
N VAL A 226 21.89 -5.63 -0.55
CA VAL A 226 20.67 -5.14 0.10
C VAL A 226 20.29 -3.71 -0.35
N THR A 227 21.18 -3.03 -1.08
CA THR A 227 20.98 -1.64 -1.52
C THR A 227 21.08 -1.50 -3.03
N THR A 228 20.12 -0.81 -3.63
CA THR A 228 20.16 -0.46 -5.06
C THR A 228 20.31 1.04 -5.26
N SER A 229 21.06 1.42 -6.30
CA SER A 229 21.18 2.82 -6.73
C SER A 229 19.94 3.27 -7.49
N ASN A 230 19.14 4.14 -6.87
CA ASN A 230 18.03 4.81 -7.55
C ASN A 230 18.50 6.11 -8.20
N VAL A 231 18.30 6.24 -9.51
CA VAL A 231 18.53 7.50 -10.24
C VAL A 231 17.20 8.19 -10.49
N SER A 232 17.12 9.50 -10.24
CA SER A 232 15.94 10.30 -10.61
C SER A 232 16.30 11.74 -10.95
N ILE A 233 15.58 12.31 -11.91
CA ILE A 233 15.64 13.73 -12.22
C ILE A 233 14.66 14.47 -11.31
N ARG A 234 15.12 15.54 -10.66
CA ARG A 234 14.27 16.43 -9.84
C ARG A 234 14.63 17.88 -10.11
N SER A 235 13.65 18.77 -9.99
CA SER A 235 13.87 20.21 -10.06
C SER A 235 14.13 20.76 -8.65
N PHE A 236 15.23 21.49 -8.48
CA PHE A 236 15.52 22.30 -7.30
C PHE A 236 15.80 23.72 -7.74
N ASN A 237 15.03 24.67 -7.23
CA ASN A 237 15.14 26.08 -7.60
C ASN A 237 15.17 26.25 -9.13
N TYR A 238 14.22 25.61 -9.81
CA TYR A 238 14.07 25.62 -11.27
C TYR A 238 15.25 25.02 -12.06
N LYS A 239 16.24 24.42 -11.39
CA LYS A 239 17.34 23.69 -12.02
C LYS A 239 17.10 22.19 -11.93
N LEU A 240 17.02 21.54 -13.09
CA LEU A 240 16.97 20.09 -13.17
C LEU A 240 18.30 19.51 -12.70
N LYS A 241 18.23 18.60 -11.73
CA LYS A 241 19.38 17.86 -11.21
C LYS A 241 19.10 16.37 -11.28
N THR A 242 20.09 15.60 -11.69
CA THR A 242 20.08 14.15 -11.55
C THR A 242 20.55 13.79 -10.15
N ILE A 243 19.68 13.17 -9.37
CA ILE A 243 20.01 12.64 -8.05
C ILE A 243 20.20 11.14 -8.17
N LYS A 244 21.37 10.66 -7.74
CA LYS A 244 21.61 9.27 -7.40
C LYS A 244 21.42 9.11 -5.89
N SER A 245 20.59 8.16 -5.47
CA SER A 245 20.37 7.84 -4.06
C SER A 245 20.44 6.33 -3.86
N ASN A 246 21.27 5.88 -2.93
CA ASN A 246 21.29 4.47 -2.54
C ASN A 246 20.11 4.21 -1.61
N LYS A 247 19.28 3.22 -1.96
CA LYS A 247 18.12 2.82 -1.17
C LYS A 247 18.21 1.36 -0.79
N LEU A 248 17.79 1.06 0.42
CA LEU A 248 17.57 -0.31 0.88
C LEU A 248 16.47 -0.95 0.01
N SER A 249 16.85 -1.93 -0.80
CA SER A 249 15.98 -2.61 -1.77
C SER A 249 15.31 -3.84 -1.17
N TYR A 250 16.08 -4.61 -0.40
CA TYR A 250 15.63 -5.81 0.28
C TYR A 250 15.67 -5.57 1.79
N ASN A 251 14.61 -5.92 2.50
CA ASN A 251 14.62 -5.84 3.96
C ASN A 251 13.50 -6.72 4.51
N SER A 252 13.89 -7.78 5.22
CA SER A 252 12.97 -8.69 5.93
C SER A 252 12.58 -8.17 7.31
N PHE A 253 13.18 -7.09 7.80
CA PHE A 253 12.78 -6.49 9.08
C PHE A 253 11.43 -5.76 8.92
N ASP A 254 10.41 -6.26 9.63
CA ASP A 254 9.10 -5.64 9.75
C ASP A 254 8.90 -5.16 11.21
N ASP A 255 8.82 -3.85 11.40
CA ASP A 255 8.66 -3.21 12.71
C ASP A 255 7.28 -3.46 13.34
N LYS A 256 6.32 -4.01 12.58
CA LYS A 256 4.93 -4.22 13.01
C LYS A 256 4.63 -5.64 13.44
N ARG A 257 5.56 -6.57 13.22
CA ARG A 257 5.38 -8.00 13.44
C ARG A 257 6.58 -8.57 14.19
N VAL A 258 6.34 -9.64 14.92
CA VAL A 258 7.41 -10.51 15.45
C VAL A 258 7.59 -11.64 14.44
N ILE A 259 8.82 -11.83 13.97
CA ILE A 259 9.17 -12.89 13.01
C ILE A 259 9.55 -14.12 13.81
N LEU A 260 8.97 -15.27 13.49
CA LEU A 260 9.26 -16.55 14.16
C LEU A 260 10.61 -17.12 13.69
N GLU A 261 11.13 -18.14 14.38
CA GLU A 261 12.42 -18.76 14.07
C GLU A 261 12.53 -19.27 12.63
N ASP A 262 11.42 -19.72 12.05
CA ASP A 262 11.36 -20.21 10.68
C ASP A 262 11.48 -19.09 9.62
N LYS A 263 11.50 -17.83 10.05
CA LYS A 263 11.58 -16.61 9.23
C LYS A 263 10.40 -16.38 8.29
N VAL A 264 9.40 -17.25 8.29
CA VAL A 264 8.27 -17.23 7.36
C VAL A 264 7.00 -16.81 8.08
N HIS A 265 6.74 -17.40 9.25
CA HIS A 265 5.56 -17.06 10.05
C HIS A 265 5.85 -15.82 10.88
N THR A 266 4.81 -15.02 11.06
CA THR A 266 4.90 -13.78 11.83
C THR A 266 3.68 -13.59 12.70
N LEU A 267 3.89 -13.07 13.90
CA LEU A 267 2.84 -12.76 14.87
C LEU A 267 2.71 -11.24 15.03
N ALA A 268 1.50 -10.78 15.38
CA ALA A 268 1.30 -9.39 15.76
C ALA A 268 1.87 -9.16 17.16
N HIS A 269 2.37 -7.94 17.42
CA HIS A 269 2.79 -7.55 18.77
C HIS A 269 1.68 -7.79 19.80
N GLY A 270 2.01 -8.46 20.90
CA GLY A 270 1.06 -8.81 21.96
C GLY A 270 0.24 -10.08 21.73
N HIS A 271 0.52 -10.85 20.67
CA HIS A 271 -0.09 -12.17 20.49
C HIS A 271 0.27 -13.13 21.64
N TYR A 272 -0.67 -13.97 22.06
CA TYR A 272 -0.49 -14.84 23.25
C TYR A 272 0.66 -15.84 23.07
N SER A 273 0.81 -16.42 21.88
CA SER A 273 1.84 -17.42 21.56
C SER A 273 3.28 -16.90 21.64
N ILE A 274 3.49 -15.58 21.54
CA ILE A 274 4.84 -14.98 21.68
C ILE A 274 5.41 -15.26 23.08
N LYS A 275 4.56 -15.28 24.11
CA LYS A 275 4.99 -15.57 25.49
C LYS A 275 5.31 -17.05 25.71
N GLU A 276 4.74 -17.94 24.89
CA GLU A 276 4.97 -19.39 24.97
C GLU A 276 6.29 -19.75 24.29
N GLU A 277 6.60 -19.13 23.15
CA GLU A 277 7.89 -19.28 22.46
C GLU A 277 9.06 -18.75 23.30
N LEU A 278 8.93 -17.55 23.89
CA LEU A 278 9.96 -17.00 24.79
C LEU A 278 10.21 -17.86 26.03
N LYS A 279 9.21 -18.62 26.48
CA LYS A 279 9.38 -19.59 27.57
C LYS A 279 10.06 -20.87 27.09
N ALA A 280 9.70 -21.36 25.91
CA ALA A 280 10.34 -22.52 25.30
C ALA A 280 11.84 -22.28 25.02
N GLU A 281 12.24 -21.07 24.61
CA GLU A 281 13.64 -20.67 24.44
C GLU A 281 14.42 -20.56 25.76
N LEU A 282 13.74 -20.26 26.89
CA LEU A 282 14.38 -20.16 28.21
C LEU A 282 14.57 -21.53 28.89
N ASP A 283 13.78 -22.52 28.48
CA ASP A 283 13.82 -23.89 29.00
C ASP A 283 14.66 -24.85 28.12
N SER A 284 15.23 -24.37 27.02
CA SER A 284 16.14 -25.09 26.09
C SER A 284 17.61 -24.68 26.26
#